data_AF-F7AZL1-F1
#
_entry.id   AF-F7AZL1-F1
#
_cell.length_a   1.000
_cell.length_b   1.000
_cell.length_c   1.000
_cell.angle_alpha   90.00
_cell.angle_beta   90.00
_cell.angle_gamma   90.00
#
_symmetry.space_group_name_H-M   'P 1'
#
loop_
_entity.id
_entity.type
_entity.pdbx_description
1 polymer ?
#
loop_
_entity_poly.entity_id
_entity_poly.type
_entity_poly.pdbx_seq_one_letter_code
_entity_poly.pdbx_strand_id
1 'polypeptide(L)'
;MSIECYVPACNNMCGISFEGIPFPKDEELKQKWISAIYGTRDKSRKLPKIMEPKSTSLVCPNHFKPEDYKTVTICGVTHRTHELKPNTIPNLDNWTKLKSDPKHIEGEIKQYEELVFNSANNIVSMNEQLKLEVNKLTIEHMELKQAVEAPYLSCNKLFKNPNQVVKITGALTRDVLQHKLTRAKPYLQNLPDVSLSFEDQLVAVLSKLQLNLPDKLMCLVYSISLSQLHQLFKAWVSALATAF
;
A
#
# COMPACT_ATOMS: atom_id res chain seq x y z
N MET A 1 21.85 24.01 -2.80
CA MET A 1 23.09 24.42 -2.10
C MET A 1 23.00 23.86 -0.69
N SER A 2 23.94 23.02 -0.27
CA SER A 2 24.04 22.56 1.11
C SER A 2 24.50 23.73 1.98
N ILE A 3 23.81 23.98 3.10
CA ILE A 3 24.23 24.97 4.09
C ILE A 3 24.91 24.20 5.21
N GLU A 4 26.20 24.47 5.42
CA GLU A 4 26.96 23.85 6.50
C GLU A 4 26.52 24.39 7.87
N CYS A 5 26.49 23.51 8.88
CA CYS A 5 26.25 23.91 10.25
C CYS A 5 27.37 24.85 10.73
N TYR A 6 27.00 25.92 11.43
CA TYR A 6 27.95 26.88 11.97
C TYR A 6 28.80 26.34 13.12
N VAL A 7 28.34 25.25 13.76
CA VAL A 7 29.10 24.60 14.84
C VAL A 7 30.34 23.94 14.24
N PRO A 8 31.56 24.32 14.65
CA PRO A 8 32.80 23.79 14.08
C PRO A 8 32.81 22.26 14.13
N ALA A 9 33.34 21.57 13.12
CA ALA A 9 33.43 20.09 13.09
C ALA A 9 32.10 19.34 13.28
N CYS A 10 30.96 20.02 13.10
CA CYS A 10 29.70 19.34 12.87
C CYS A 10 29.64 18.89 11.41
N ASN A 11 29.58 17.57 11.18
CA ASN A 11 29.49 17.00 9.83
C ASN A 11 28.03 16.90 9.33
N ASN A 12 27.06 17.33 10.13
CA ASN A 12 25.65 17.33 9.71
C ASN A 12 25.42 18.47 8.71
N MET A 13 24.89 18.13 7.54
CA MET A 13 24.40 19.12 6.59
C MET A 13 23.03 19.60 7.04
N CYS A 14 22.92 20.85 7.48
CA CYS A 14 21.63 21.45 7.74
C CYS A 14 21.00 21.80 6.36
N GLY A 15 19.98 21.05 5.92
CA GLY A 15 19.25 21.38 4.68
C GLY A 15 18.82 20.22 3.78
N ILE A 16 19.25 18.97 3.99
CA ILE A 16 18.78 17.83 3.16
C ILE A 16 17.48 17.23 3.73
N SER A 17 17.27 17.30 5.04
CA SER A 17 16.04 16.83 5.70
C SER A 17 15.64 17.62 6.95
N PHE A 18 16.55 18.44 7.49
CA PHE A 18 16.31 19.25 8.69
C PHE A 18 16.55 20.72 8.38
N GLU A 19 15.53 21.55 8.60
CA GLU A 19 15.66 23.00 8.62
C GLU A 19 16.65 23.38 9.71
N GLY A 20 17.78 23.96 9.33
CA GLY A 20 18.73 24.51 10.30
C GLY A 20 18.11 25.69 11.03
N ILE A 21 18.51 25.88 12.29
CA ILE A 21 18.00 26.96 13.12
C ILE A 21 18.86 28.20 12.89
N PRO A 22 18.29 29.33 12.41
CA PRO A 22 19.06 30.54 12.19
C PRO A 22 19.51 31.16 13.52
N PHE A 23 20.59 31.95 13.46
CA PHE A 23 21.03 32.71 14.62
C PHE A 23 19.94 33.70 15.07
N PRO A 24 19.81 33.94 16.39
CA PRO A 24 18.90 34.94 16.93
C PRO A 24 19.17 36.33 16.34
N LYS A 25 18.10 37.11 16.12
CA LYS A 25 18.19 38.53 15.76
C LYS A 25 18.58 39.41 16.95
N ASP A 26 18.34 38.93 18.17
CA ASP A 26 18.75 39.60 19.40
C ASP A 26 20.26 39.46 19.57
N GLU A 27 20.96 40.60 19.63
CA GLU A 27 22.41 40.61 19.55
C GLU A 27 23.06 40.08 20.83
N GLU A 28 22.40 40.21 21.99
CA GLU A 28 22.87 39.64 23.25
C GLU A 28 22.79 38.10 23.22
N LEU A 29 21.66 37.54 22.81
CA LEU A 29 21.48 36.09 22.69
C LEU A 29 22.37 35.50 21.59
N LYS A 30 22.57 36.21 20.49
CA LYS A 30 23.51 35.82 19.43
C LYS A 30 24.95 35.73 19.97
N GLN A 31 25.39 36.70 20.78
CA GLN A 31 26.70 36.63 21.45
C GLN A 31 26.79 35.46 22.44
N LYS A 32 25.70 35.14 23.15
CA LYS A 32 25.64 33.93 24.00
C LYS A 32 25.78 32.64 23.18
N TRP A 33 25.17 32.56 21.99
CA TRP A 33 25.33 31.41 21.10
C TRP A 33 26.77 31.27 20.59
N ILE A 34 27.38 32.35 20.11
CA ILE A 34 28.79 32.37 19.69
C ILE A 34 29.68 31.93 20.86
N SER A 35 29.42 32.46 22.06
CA SER A 35 30.18 32.12 23.26
C SER A 35 30.01 30.66 23.67
N ALA A 36 28.81 30.09 23.53
CA ALA A 36 28.60 28.66 23.78
C ALA A 36 29.38 27.80 22.76
N ILE A 37 29.29 28.15 21.47
CA ILE A 37 29.92 27.44 20.34
C ILE A 37 31.45 27.45 20.41
N TYR A 38 32.05 28.58 20.75
CA TYR A 38 33.51 28.73 20.74
C TYR A 38 34.15 28.76 22.13
N GLY A 39 33.41 29.13 23.18
CA GLY A 39 33.92 29.32 24.53
C GLY A 39 34.23 28.02 25.30
N THR A 40 33.81 26.87 24.77
CA THR A 40 34.20 25.54 25.28
C THR A 40 35.58 25.09 24.79
N ARG A 41 36.23 25.84 23.90
CA ARG A 41 37.61 25.55 23.50
C ARG A 41 38.62 26.00 24.55
N ASP A 42 39.64 25.17 24.71
CA ASP A 42 40.83 25.41 25.52
C ASP A 42 41.34 26.86 25.34
N LYS A 43 41.39 27.62 26.45
CA LYS A 43 41.79 29.04 26.50
C LYS A 43 43.19 29.29 25.90
N SER A 44 43.96 28.22 25.68
CA SER A 44 45.32 28.25 25.12
C SER A 44 45.39 28.38 23.59
N ARG A 45 44.33 28.05 22.84
CA ARG A 45 44.33 28.18 21.37
C ARG A 45 43.79 29.55 20.96
N LYS A 46 44.65 30.37 20.33
CA LYS A 46 44.22 31.59 19.62
C LYS A 46 43.04 31.22 18.71
N LEU A 47 41.86 31.73 19.04
CA LEU A 47 40.67 31.53 18.23
C LEU A 47 41.01 31.96 16.79
N PRO A 48 40.72 31.14 15.76
CA PRO A 48 40.72 31.67 14.40
C PRO A 48 39.81 32.89 14.40
N LYS A 49 40.30 34.00 13.80
CA LYS A 49 39.65 35.31 13.73
C LYS A 49 38.13 35.09 13.66
N ILE A 50 37.45 35.40 14.78
CA ILE A 50 36.05 35.04 15.02
C ILE A 50 35.26 35.40 13.77
N MET A 51 34.79 34.38 13.03
CA MET A 51 33.86 34.66 11.96
C MET A 51 32.58 35.12 12.66
N GLU A 52 32.08 36.28 12.28
CA GLU A 52 30.75 36.70 12.67
C GLU A 52 29.74 35.86 11.88
N PRO A 53 28.75 35.23 12.54
CA PRO A 53 27.74 34.46 11.82
C PRO A 53 26.99 35.38 10.86
N LYS A 54 26.84 34.92 9.62
CA LYS A 54 26.04 35.61 8.60
C LYS A 54 24.55 35.39 8.90
N SER A 55 23.68 36.20 8.29
CA SER A 55 22.23 36.00 8.37
C SER A 55 21.78 34.63 7.82
N THR A 56 22.61 34.01 6.96
CA THR A 56 22.39 32.67 6.40
C THR A 56 23.07 31.56 7.20
N SER A 57 23.80 31.88 8.26
CA SER A 57 24.43 30.88 9.12
C SER A 57 23.36 30.15 9.94
N LEU A 58 23.41 28.82 9.92
CA LEU A 58 22.46 27.95 10.60
C LEU A 58 23.15 27.04 11.62
N VAL A 59 22.45 26.70 12.68
CA VAL A 59 22.85 25.69 13.67
C VAL A 59 21.90 24.51 13.55
N CYS A 60 22.43 23.30 13.40
CA CYS A 60 21.59 22.11 13.28
C CYS A 60 20.80 21.85 14.58
N PRO A 61 19.55 21.35 14.50
CA PRO A 61 18.69 21.08 15.66
C PRO A 61 19.33 20.21 16.75
N ASN A 62 20.21 19.28 16.37
CA ASN A 62 20.88 18.36 17.30
C ASN A 62 21.82 19.04 18.30
N HIS A 63 22.08 20.34 18.15
CA HIS A 63 22.84 21.13 19.12
C HIS A 63 21.97 21.71 20.24
N PHE A 64 20.67 21.42 20.27
CA PHE A 64 19.75 21.82 21.33
C PHE A 64 19.17 20.57 22.00
N LYS A 65 18.80 20.70 23.28
CA LYS A 65 18.12 19.61 23.97
C LYS A 65 16.67 19.52 23.48
N PRO A 66 16.05 18.33 23.48
CA PRO A 66 14.65 18.22 23.08
C PRO A 66 13.68 19.06 23.92
N GLU A 67 14.05 19.38 25.17
CA GLU A 67 13.27 20.21 26.09
C GLU A 67 13.37 21.71 25.76
N ASP A 68 14.33 22.10 24.92
CA ASP A 68 14.52 23.49 24.51
C ASP A 68 13.51 23.92 23.43
N TYR A 69 12.83 22.97 22.80
CA TYR A 69 11.81 23.25 21.79
C TYR A 69 10.46 23.59 22.41
N LYS A 70 9.73 24.50 21.77
CA LYS A 70 8.33 24.75 22.11
C LYS A 70 7.49 23.53 21.72
N THR A 71 6.50 23.22 22.53
CA THR A 71 5.52 22.17 22.26
C THR A 71 4.17 22.78 21.89
N VAL A 72 3.45 22.15 20.98
CA VAL A 72 2.08 22.52 20.61
C VAL A 72 1.21 21.28 20.74
N THR A 73 0.06 21.42 21.38
CA THR A 73 -0.92 20.35 21.52
C THR A 73 -1.94 20.45 20.40
N ILE A 74 -1.98 19.45 19.53
CA ILE A 74 -2.93 19.34 18.42
C ILE A 74 -3.76 18.08 18.65
N CYS A 75 -5.09 18.24 18.76
CA CYS A 75 -6.02 17.11 19.01
C CYS A 75 -5.66 16.24 20.23
N GLY A 76 -5.18 16.86 21.32
CA GLY A 76 -4.79 16.16 22.54
C GLY A 76 -3.42 15.46 22.48
N VAL A 77 -2.71 15.52 21.35
CA VAL A 77 -1.35 15.01 21.19
C VAL A 77 -0.36 16.16 21.23
N THR A 78 0.67 16.06 22.07
CA THR A 78 1.71 17.08 22.21
C THR A 78 2.84 16.83 21.22
N HIS A 79 2.98 17.73 20.24
CA HIS A 79 4.05 17.72 19.25
C HIS A 79 5.14 18.72 19.62
N ARG A 80 6.41 18.38 19.32
CA ARG A 80 7.52 19.33 19.37
C ARG A 80 7.52 20.15 18.09
N THR A 81 7.62 21.46 18.22
CA THR A 81 7.82 22.36 17.08
C THR A 81 9.31 22.53 16.80
N HIS A 82 9.64 23.06 15.63
CA HIS A 82 11.01 23.46 15.29
C HIS A 82 11.42 24.81 15.91
N GLU A 83 10.53 25.46 16.68
CA GLU A 83 10.83 26.71 17.35
C GLU A 83 11.47 26.48 18.72
N LEU A 84 12.58 27.18 19.00
CA LEU A 84 13.20 27.18 20.32
C LEU A 84 12.44 28.07 21.30
N LYS A 85 12.51 27.71 22.59
CA LYS A 85 12.09 28.57 23.69
C LYS A 85 12.95 29.84 23.74
N PRO A 86 12.42 30.96 24.27
CA PRO A 86 13.20 32.18 24.44
C PRO A 86 14.46 31.94 25.28
N ASN A 87 15.57 32.59 24.92
CA ASN A 87 16.86 32.51 25.61
C ASN A 87 17.54 31.12 25.61
N THR A 88 17.02 30.16 24.85
CA THR A 88 17.72 28.89 24.62
C THR A 88 19.08 29.13 23.98
N ILE A 89 20.10 28.40 24.43
CA ILE A 89 21.44 28.36 23.87
C ILE A 89 21.79 26.94 23.42
N PRO A 90 22.65 26.77 22.40
CA PRO A 90 23.11 25.44 22.00
C PRO A 90 23.83 24.75 23.16
N ASN A 91 23.47 23.50 23.43
CA ASN A 91 24.14 22.65 24.40
C ASN A 91 25.28 21.87 23.72
N LEU A 92 26.52 22.18 24.12
CA LEU A 92 27.72 21.54 23.59
C LEU A 92 28.40 20.60 24.60
N ASP A 93 27.77 20.32 25.75
CA ASP A 93 28.34 19.44 26.78
C ASP A 93 28.50 17.99 26.29
N ASN A 94 27.72 17.58 25.29
CA ASN A 94 27.84 16.25 24.67
C ASN A 94 28.99 16.16 23.65
N TRP A 95 29.59 17.31 23.30
CA TRP A 95 30.51 17.42 22.18
C TRP A 95 31.92 16.92 22.50
N THR A 96 32.35 17.05 23.76
CA THR A 96 33.64 16.52 24.24
C THR A 96 33.59 15.03 24.56
N LYS A 97 32.41 14.46 24.82
CA LYS A 97 32.26 13.03 25.17
C LYS A 97 32.17 12.10 23.96
N LEU A 98 31.73 12.59 22.81
CA LEU A 98 31.56 11.78 21.59
C LEU A 98 32.88 11.39 20.89
N LYS A 99 34.05 11.86 21.36
CA LYS A 99 35.30 11.69 20.61
C LYS A 99 36.21 10.53 21.02
N SER A 100 35.91 9.72 22.04
CA SER A 100 36.98 8.82 22.52
C SER A 100 36.62 7.66 23.44
N ASP A 101 35.40 7.10 23.41
CA ASP A 101 35.22 5.75 23.95
C ASP A 101 34.99 4.74 22.82
N PRO A 102 36.05 4.02 22.39
CA PRO A 102 35.93 2.93 21.42
C PRO A 102 34.81 1.94 21.76
N LYS A 103 34.51 1.73 23.05
CA LYS A 103 33.45 0.81 23.49
C LYS A 103 32.06 1.32 23.14
N HIS A 104 31.84 2.64 23.15
CA HIS A 104 30.56 3.23 22.77
C HIS A 104 30.32 3.10 21.26
N ILE A 105 31.35 3.38 20.45
CA ILE A 105 31.31 3.23 18.99
C ILE A 105 31.06 1.78 18.61
N GLU A 106 31.71 0.81 19.28
CA GLU A 106 31.48 -0.62 19.04
C GLU A 106 30.05 -1.05 19.37
N GLY A 107 29.46 -0.49 20.44
CA GLY A 107 28.07 -0.73 20.81
C GLY A 107 27.08 -0.20 19.76
N GLU A 108 27.30 1.03 19.29
CA GLU A 108 26.48 1.62 18.22
C GLU A 108 26.62 0.83 16.91
N ILE A 109 27.83 0.43 16.52
CA ILE A 109 28.03 -0.40 15.32
C ILE A 109 27.24 -1.71 15.44
N LYS A 110 27.34 -2.43 16.57
CA LYS A 110 26.59 -3.67 16.77
C LYS A 110 25.08 -3.46 16.68
N GLN A 111 24.57 -2.38 17.26
CA GLN A 111 23.16 -2.04 17.18
C GLN A 111 22.73 -1.74 15.74
N TYR A 112 23.54 -0.99 14.98
CA TYR A 112 23.29 -0.74 13.56
C TYR A 112 23.33 -2.03 12.73
N GLU A 113 24.29 -2.92 12.97
CA GLU A 113 24.40 -4.21 12.30
C GLU A 113 23.15 -5.07 12.55
N GLU A 114 22.68 -5.14 13.80
CA GLU A 114 21.46 -5.88 14.16
C GLU A 114 20.21 -5.28 13.49
N LEU A 115 20.10 -3.94 13.47
CA LEU A 115 19.01 -3.26 12.77
C LEU A 115 19.02 -3.53 11.26
N VAL A 116 20.19 -3.47 10.63
CA VAL A 116 20.36 -3.77 9.20
C VAL A 116 20.02 -5.22 8.91
N PHE A 117 20.47 -6.16 9.74
CA PHE A 117 20.17 -7.59 9.59
C PHE A 117 18.67 -7.87 9.72
N ASN A 118 18.02 -7.33 10.75
CA ASN A 118 16.58 -7.48 10.96
C ASN A 118 15.76 -6.86 9.82
N SER A 119 16.19 -5.68 9.32
CA SER A 119 15.58 -5.04 8.16
C SER A 119 15.71 -5.91 6.90
N ALA A 120 16.89 -6.50 6.66
CA ALA A 120 17.12 -7.39 5.51
C ALA A 120 16.21 -8.63 5.57
N ASN A 121 16.07 -9.26 6.73
CA ASN A 121 15.17 -10.42 6.90
C ASN A 121 13.71 -10.07 6.65
N ASN A 122 13.25 -8.90 7.11
CA ASN A 122 11.90 -8.42 6.84
C ASN A 122 11.66 -8.21 5.33
N ILE A 123 12.62 -7.61 4.62
CA ILE A 123 12.54 -7.39 3.17
C ILE A 123 12.46 -8.73 2.42
N VAL A 124 13.24 -9.74 2.82
CA VAL A 124 13.20 -11.08 2.22
C VAL A 124 11.81 -11.71 2.41
N SER A 125 11.27 -11.66 3.63
CA SER A 125 9.94 -12.20 3.93
C SER A 125 8.83 -11.49 3.13
N MET A 126 8.87 -10.16 3.02
CA MET A 126 7.91 -9.41 2.21
C MET A 126 7.99 -9.76 0.72
N ASN A 127 9.20 -9.98 0.19
CA ASN A 127 9.39 -10.39 -1.20
C ASN A 127 8.82 -11.79 -1.48
N GLU A 128 8.90 -12.72 -0.52
CA GLU A 128 8.27 -14.04 -0.65
C GLU A 128 6.75 -13.94 -0.68
N GLN A 129 6.15 -13.13 0.20
CA GLN A 129 4.71 -12.87 0.19
C GLN A 129 4.25 -12.24 -1.13
N LEU A 130 4.99 -11.25 -1.65
CA LEU A 130 4.67 -10.61 -2.92
C LEU A 130 4.74 -11.59 -4.10
N LYS A 131 5.71 -12.52 -4.11
CA LYS A 131 5.79 -13.57 -5.13
C LYS A 131 4.56 -14.50 -5.10
N LEU A 132 4.06 -14.84 -3.93
CA LEU A 132 2.85 -15.65 -3.78
C LEU A 132 1.62 -14.91 -4.31
N GLU A 133 1.48 -13.63 -3.99
CA GLU A 133 0.37 -12.77 -4.46
C GLU A 133 0.37 -12.65 -6.00
N VAL A 134 1.54 -12.40 -6.60
CA VAL A 134 1.71 -12.32 -8.07
C VAL A 134 1.33 -13.63 -8.75
N ASN A 135 1.76 -14.77 -8.19
CA ASN A 135 1.40 -16.08 -8.73
C ASN A 135 -0.11 -16.32 -8.67
N LYS A 136 -0.76 -15.98 -7.55
CA LYS A 136 -2.21 -16.08 -7.39
C LYS A 136 -2.96 -15.24 -8.43
N LEU A 137 -2.58 -13.97 -8.59
CA LEU A 137 -3.19 -13.06 -9.58
C LEU A 137 -2.94 -13.52 -11.02
N THR A 138 -1.78 -14.12 -11.30
CA THR A 138 -1.48 -14.66 -12.63
C THR A 138 -2.41 -15.82 -12.99
N ILE A 139 -2.70 -16.70 -12.04
CA ILE A 139 -3.66 -17.80 -12.23
C ILE A 139 -5.07 -17.23 -12.48
N GLU A 140 -5.53 -16.31 -11.62
CA GLU A 140 -6.85 -15.68 -11.77
C GLU A 140 -6.99 -14.95 -13.12
N HIS A 141 -5.96 -14.21 -13.54
CA HIS A 141 -5.94 -13.56 -14.84
C HIS A 141 -6.00 -14.56 -16.00
N MET A 142 -5.29 -15.69 -15.91
CA MET A 142 -5.34 -16.74 -16.93
C MET A 142 -6.74 -17.37 -17.02
N GLU A 143 -7.38 -17.65 -15.89
CA GLU A 143 -8.75 -18.16 -15.82
C GLU A 143 -9.75 -17.16 -16.42
N LEU A 144 -9.65 -15.89 -16.05
CA LEU A 144 -10.47 -14.82 -16.61
C LEU A 144 -10.24 -14.64 -18.10
N LYS A 145 -8.99 -14.71 -18.56
CA LYS A 145 -8.66 -14.61 -19.99
C LYS A 145 -9.27 -15.78 -20.77
N GLN A 146 -9.13 -17.01 -20.28
CA GLN A 146 -9.78 -18.18 -20.90
C GLN A 146 -11.30 -18.05 -20.91
N ALA A 147 -11.87 -17.47 -19.85
CA ALA A 147 -13.29 -17.17 -19.74
C ALA A 147 -13.78 -16.10 -20.73
N VAL A 148 -13.01 -15.04 -20.94
CA VAL A 148 -13.30 -13.97 -21.91
C VAL A 148 -13.16 -14.51 -23.34
N GLU A 149 -12.11 -15.29 -23.58
CA GLU A 149 -11.83 -15.91 -24.87
C GLU A 149 -12.75 -17.10 -25.16
N ALA A 150 -13.41 -17.66 -24.13
CA ALA A 150 -14.48 -18.63 -24.32
C ALA A 150 -15.58 -17.94 -25.12
N PRO A 151 -15.79 -18.30 -26.40
CA PRO A 151 -16.75 -17.63 -27.25
C PRO A 151 -18.13 -17.73 -26.58
N TYR A 152 -18.86 -16.60 -26.48
CA TYR A 152 -20.28 -16.53 -26.06
C TYR A 152 -20.94 -17.89 -26.21
N LEU A 153 -21.19 -18.56 -25.08
CA LEU A 153 -21.72 -19.93 -25.01
C LEU A 153 -23.19 -19.91 -25.43
N SER A 154 -23.42 -19.58 -26.70
CA SER A 154 -24.76 -19.71 -27.27
C SER A 154 -25.09 -21.18 -27.37
N CYS A 155 -26.35 -21.50 -27.18
CA CYS A 155 -26.87 -22.85 -27.39
C CYS A 155 -26.48 -23.35 -28.78
N ASN A 156 -26.50 -22.48 -29.80
CA ASN A 156 -26.07 -22.78 -31.16
C ASN A 156 -24.58 -23.14 -31.30
N LYS A 157 -23.69 -22.51 -30.52
CA LYS A 157 -22.25 -22.85 -30.50
C LYS A 157 -22.00 -24.11 -29.66
N LEU A 158 -22.69 -24.26 -28.54
CA LEU A 158 -22.64 -25.44 -27.68
C LEU A 158 -23.06 -26.69 -28.47
N PHE A 159 -24.13 -26.62 -29.26
CA PHE A 159 -24.63 -27.73 -30.06
C PHE A 159 -23.69 -28.16 -31.20
N LYS A 160 -22.72 -27.33 -31.59
CA LYS A 160 -21.67 -27.73 -32.54
C LYS A 160 -20.59 -28.60 -31.89
N ASN A 161 -20.55 -28.71 -30.57
CA ASN A 161 -19.57 -29.52 -29.84
C ASN A 161 -20.26 -30.47 -28.83
N PRO A 162 -20.57 -31.72 -29.23
CA PRO A 162 -21.30 -32.69 -28.39
C PRO A 162 -20.65 -32.96 -27.04
N ASN A 163 -19.31 -32.95 -26.97
CA ASN A 163 -18.57 -33.19 -25.73
C ASN A 163 -18.78 -32.05 -24.72
N GLN A 164 -18.94 -30.81 -25.20
CA GLN A 164 -19.26 -29.67 -24.34
C GLN A 164 -20.71 -29.71 -23.85
N VAL A 165 -21.66 -30.21 -24.66
CA VAL A 165 -23.07 -30.38 -24.24
C VAL A 165 -23.14 -31.28 -23.01
N VAL A 166 -22.51 -32.45 -23.05
CA VAL A 166 -22.51 -33.39 -21.91
C VAL A 166 -21.88 -32.76 -20.68
N LYS A 167 -20.73 -32.09 -20.85
CA LYS A 167 -19.99 -31.46 -19.74
C LYS A 167 -20.76 -30.32 -19.08
N ILE A 168 -21.41 -29.47 -19.86
CA ILE A 168 -22.08 -28.24 -19.37
C ILE A 168 -23.50 -28.53 -18.88
N THR A 169 -24.22 -29.42 -19.57
CA THR A 169 -25.66 -29.63 -19.32
C THR A 169 -25.97 -30.93 -18.58
N GLY A 170 -25.01 -31.87 -18.52
CA GLY A 170 -25.24 -33.23 -18.05
C GLY A 170 -26.15 -34.06 -18.97
N ALA A 171 -26.65 -33.50 -20.08
CA ALA A 171 -27.47 -34.22 -21.03
C ALA A 171 -26.60 -35.07 -21.97
N LEU A 172 -26.97 -36.34 -22.14
CA LEU A 172 -26.25 -37.29 -22.99
C LEU A 172 -26.22 -36.84 -24.47
N THR A 173 -27.29 -36.21 -24.94
CA THR A 173 -27.42 -35.74 -26.33
C THR A 173 -28.20 -34.44 -26.42
N ARG A 174 -28.08 -33.77 -27.57
CA ARG A 174 -28.88 -32.59 -27.93
C ARG A 174 -30.38 -32.86 -27.83
N ASP A 175 -30.84 -34.01 -28.33
CA ASP A 175 -32.26 -34.34 -28.37
C ASP A 175 -32.85 -34.52 -26.97
N VAL A 176 -32.06 -35.08 -26.04
CA VAL A 176 -32.46 -35.20 -24.62
C VAL A 176 -32.62 -33.80 -24.00
N LEU A 177 -31.70 -32.87 -24.29
CA LEU A 177 -31.80 -31.50 -23.81
C LEU A 177 -33.01 -30.78 -24.42
N GLN A 178 -33.23 -30.90 -25.72
CA GLN A 178 -34.36 -30.28 -26.43
C GLN A 178 -35.72 -30.81 -25.94
N HIS A 179 -35.79 -32.12 -25.66
CA HIS A 179 -36.99 -32.74 -25.10
C HIS A 179 -37.29 -32.22 -23.69
N LYS A 180 -36.28 -32.12 -22.83
CA LYS A 180 -36.43 -31.52 -21.48
C LYS A 180 -36.85 -30.05 -21.57
N LEU A 181 -36.26 -29.27 -22.47
CA LEU A 181 -36.63 -27.87 -22.77
C LEU A 181 -38.10 -27.75 -23.15
N THR A 182 -38.56 -28.58 -24.08
CA THR A 182 -39.94 -28.57 -24.57
C THR A 182 -40.93 -28.87 -23.44
N ARG A 183 -40.60 -29.80 -22.54
CA ARG A 183 -41.43 -30.12 -21.37
C ARG A 183 -41.44 -29.03 -20.29
N ALA A 184 -40.33 -28.32 -20.10
CA ALA A 184 -40.22 -27.26 -19.10
C ALA A 184 -40.87 -25.93 -19.55
N LYS A 185 -40.95 -25.70 -20.87
CA LYS A 185 -41.44 -24.44 -21.46
C LYS A 185 -42.79 -23.92 -20.90
N PRO A 186 -43.82 -24.75 -20.64
CA PRO A 186 -45.08 -24.27 -20.07
C PRO A 186 -44.96 -23.69 -18.66
N TYR A 187 -43.98 -24.14 -17.86
CA TYR A 187 -43.75 -23.67 -16.49
C TYR A 187 -42.92 -22.38 -16.41
N LEU A 188 -42.47 -21.89 -17.57
CA LEU A 188 -41.53 -20.78 -17.70
C LEU A 188 -42.14 -19.59 -18.45
N GLN A 189 -43.47 -19.50 -18.49
CA GLN A 189 -44.20 -18.45 -19.21
C GLN A 189 -43.96 -17.04 -18.65
N ASN A 190 -43.51 -16.93 -17.39
CA ASN A 190 -43.24 -15.66 -16.70
C ASN A 190 -41.75 -15.44 -16.42
N LEU A 191 -40.88 -15.83 -17.35
CA LEU A 191 -39.45 -15.58 -17.23
C LEU A 191 -39.15 -14.07 -17.23
N PRO A 192 -38.13 -13.62 -16.48
CA PRO A 192 -37.70 -12.23 -16.53
C PRO A 192 -37.31 -11.83 -17.96
N ASP A 193 -37.57 -10.56 -18.29
CA ASP A 193 -37.17 -9.98 -19.57
C ASP A 193 -35.64 -9.79 -19.59
N VAL A 194 -34.96 -10.81 -20.09
CA VAL A 194 -33.50 -10.84 -20.25
C VAL A 194 -33.20 -10.90 -21.74
N SER A 195 -32.17 -10.21 -22.19
CA SER A 195 -31.72 -10.16 -23.60
C SER A 195 -31.23 -11.50 -24.18
N LEU A 196 -31.40 -12.60 -23.45
CA LEU A 196 -31.00 -13.95 -23.82
C LEU A 196 -32.16 -14.73 -24.42
N SER A 197 -31.87 -15.53 -25.44
CA SER A 197 -32.83 -16.52 -25.94
C SER A 197 -33.20 -17.52 -24.84
N PHE A 198 -34.37 -18.14 -24.95
CA PHE A 198 -34.84 -19.14 -23.98
C PHE A 198 -33.84 -20.31 -23.81
N GLU A 199 -33.22 -20.72 -24.92
CA GLU A 199 -32.20 -21.76 -24.95
C GLU A 199 -30.91 -21.30 -24.26
N ASP A 200 -30.43 -20.08 -24.53
CA ASP A 200 -29.24 -19.51 -23.87
C ASP A 200 -29.47 -19.31 -22.36
N GLN A 201 -30.70 -18.95 -21.98
CA GLN A 201 -31.12 -18.87 -20.59
C GLN A 201 -30.97 -20.20 -19.86
N LEU A 202 -31.43 -21.31 -20.45
CA LEU A 202 -31.23 -22.63 -19.86
C LEU A 202 -29.75 -23.00 -19.77
N VAL A 203 -28.98 -22.78 -20.84
CA VAL A 203 -27.56 -23.10 -20.85
C VAL A 203 -26.83 -22.32 -19.77
N ALA A 204 -27.17 -21.06 -19.55
CA ALA A 204 -26.64 -20.28 -18.43
C ALA A 204 -26.97 -20.91 -17.08
N VAL A 205 -28.23 -21.29 -16.85
CA VAL A 205 -28.65 -21.93 -15.60
C VAL A 205 -27.97 -23.28 -15.37
N LEU A 206 -27.90 -24.14 -16.38
CA LEU A 206 -27.23 -25.42 -16.26
C LEU A 206 -25.72 -25.26 -16.06
N SER A 207 -25.08 -24.34 -16.78
CA SER A 207 -23.64 -24.05 -16.59
C SER A 207 -23.33 -23.70 -15.14
N LYS A 208 -24.16 -22.86 -14.52
CA LYS A 208 -23.94 -22.42 -13.14
C LYS A 208 -24.33 -23.49 -12.11
N LEU A 209 -25.36 -24.31 -12.35
CA LEU A 209 -25.70 -25.43 -11.45
C LEU A 209 -24.71 -26.58 -11.53
N GLN A 210 -24.24 -26.94 -12.73
CA GLN A 210 -23.38 -28.11 -12.95
C GLN A 210 -21.90 -27.80 -12.72
N LEU A 211 -21.43 -26.64 -13.19
CA LEU A 211 -20.01 -26.27 -13.11
C LEU A 211 -19.69 -25.31 -11.97
N ASN A 212 -20.70 -24.88 -11.21
CA ASN A 212 -20.56 -23.93 -10.10
C ASN A 212 -19.79 -22.65 -10.50
N LEU A 213 -20.03 -22.12 -11.71
CA LEU A 213 -19.29 -20.97 -12.23
C LEU A 213 -19.53 -19.71 -11.37
N PRO A 214 -18.53 -18.84 -11.15
CA PRO A 214 -18.73 -17.58 -10.43
C PRO A 214 -19.74 -16.65 -11.13
N ASP A 215 -20.53 -15.89 -10.35
CA ASP A 215 -21.57 -15.01 -10.91
C ASP A 215 -21.00 -13.95 -11.87
N LYS A 216 -19.84 -13.38 -11.54
CA LYS A 216 -19.15 -12.40 -12.40
C LYS A 216 -18.79 -12.98 -13.76
N LEU A 217 -18.35 -14.24 -13.79
CA LEU A 217 -18.03 -14.95 -15.00
C LEU A 217 -19.27 -15.18 -15.87
N MET A 218 -20.37 -15.61 -15.24
CA MET A 218 -21.65 -15.80 -15.92
C MET A 218 -22.17 -14.50 -16.55
N CYS A 219 -22.10 -13.38 -15.81
CA CYS A 219 -22.49 -12.07 -16.33
C CYS A 219 -21.70 -11.69 -17.58
N LEU A 220 -20.39 -11.96 -17.58
CA LEU A 220 -19.50 -11.68 -18.70
C LEU A 220 -19.78 -12.58 -19.91
N VAL A 221 -19.87 -13.90 -19.71
CA VAL A 221 -20.03 -14.88 -20.80
C VAL A 221 -21.34 -14.69 -21.55
N TYR A 222 -22.42 -14.35 -20.83
CA TYR A 222 -23.76 -14.19 -21.39
C TYR A 222 -24.14 -12.73 -21.62
N SER A 223 -23.24 -11.77 -21.34
CA SER A 223 -23.49 -10.33 -21.48
C SER A 223 -24.77 -9.85 -20.77
N ILE A 224 -25.00 -10.31 -19.54
CA ILE A 224 -26.15 -9.93 -18.70
C ILE A 224 -25.68 -9.29 -17.39
N SER A 225 -26.54 -8.48 -16.78
CA SER A 225 -26.27 -7.92 -15.45
C SER A 225 -26.39 -8.96 -14.33
N LEU A 226 -25.76 -8.71 -13.18
CA LEU A 226 -25.87 -9.56 -11.99
C LEU A 226 -27.32 -9.72 -11.53
N SER A 227 -28.10 -8.64 -11.57
CA SER A 227 -29.53 -8.67 -11.24
C SER A 227 -30.31 -9.59 -12.18
N GLN A 228 -30.07 -9.50 -13.50
CA GLN A 228 -30.71 -10.38 -14.48
C GLN A 228 -30.30 -11.85 -14.26
N LEU A 229 -29.03 -12.13 -13.97
CA LEU A 229 -28.56 -13.48 -13.66
C LEU A 229 -29.29 -14.06 -12.43
N HIS A 230 -29.42 -13.30 -11.35
CA HIS A 230 -30.11 -13.76 -10.13
C HIS A 230 -31.61 -13.98 -10.36
N GLN A 231 -32.27 -13.07 -11.08
CA GLN A 231 -33.69 -13.23 -11.45
C GLN A 231 -33.89 -14.47 -12.31
N LEU A 232 -33.03 -14.68 -13.31
CA LEU A 232 -33.03 -15.84 -14.18
C LEU A 232 -32.90 -17.13 -13.37
N PHE A 233 -31.88 -17.19 -12.49
CA PHE A 233 -31.64 -18.33 -11.63
C PHE A 233 -32.83 -18.66 -10.73
N LYS A 234 -33.37 -17.65 -10.07
CA LYS A 234 -34.51 -17.79 -9.18
C LYS A 234 -35.74 -18.32 -9.93
N ALA A 235 -36.03 -17.77 -11.10
CA ALA A 235 -37.18 -18.19 -11.91
C ALA A 235 -37.04 -19.64 -12.38
N TRP A 236 -35.88 -20.02 -12.92
CA TRP A 236 -35.65 -21.39 -13.39
C TRP A 236 -35.63 -22.42 -12.28
N VAL A 237 -34.98 -22.15 -11.14
CA VAL A 237 -34.97 -23.08 -9.99
C VAL A 237 -36.38 -23.27 -9.45
N SER A 238 -37.17 -22.20 -9.33
CA SER A 238 -38.57 -22.29 -8.86
C SER A 238 -39.44 -23.09 -9.82
N ALA A 239 -39.29 -22.88 -11.13
CA ALA A 239 -40.04 -23.61 -12.14
C ALA A 239 -39.66 -25.11 -12.17
N LEU A 240 -38.36 -25.42 -12.09
CA LEU A 240 -37.89 -26.80 -12.04
C LEU A 240 -38.33 -27.53 -10.77
N ALA A 241 -38.33 -26.85 -9.61
CA ALA A 241 -38.84 -27.40 -8.36
C ALA A 241 -40.35 -27.68 -8.37
N THR A 242 -41.11 -27.05 -9.27
CA THR A 242 -42.56 -27.28 -9.42
C THR A 242 -42.86 -28.39 -10.43
N ALA A 243 -41.94 -28.61 -11.39
CA ALA A 243 -42.12 -29.56 -12.48
C ALA A 243 -41.73 -31.01 -12.13
N PHE A 244 -41.06 -31.23 -11.00
CA PHE A 244 -40.58 -32.52 -10.49
C PHE A 244 -40.99 -32.70 -9.04
#